data_AF-A0A0N0TGT2-F1
#
_entry.id   AF-A0A0N0TGT2-F1
#
_cell.length_a   1.000
_cell.length_b   1.000
_cell.length_c   1.000
_cell.angle_alpha   90.00
_cell.angle_beta   90.00
_cell.angle_gamma   90.00
#
_symmetry.space_group_name_H-M   'P 1'
#
loop_
_entity.id
_entity.type
_entity.pdbx_description
1 polymer ?
#
loop_
_entity_poly.entity_id
_entity_poly.type
_entity_poly.pdbx_seq_one_letter_code
_entity_poly.pdbx_strand_id
1 'polypeptide(L)' 'MHASPWVGDVVRDEANDRLGVVTDVLAGVIWVLRPECGPGQWTSRQPERLRLVTPRVERQA' A
#
# COMPACT_ATOMS: atom_id res chain seq x y z
N MET A 1 -14.72 -7.76 8.16
CA MET A 1 -13.97 -6.49 8.03
C MET A 1 -12.62 -6.84 7.41
N HIS A 2 -12.33 -6.40 6.18
CA HIS A 2 -10.95 -6.40 5.72
C HIS A 2 -10.25 -5.24 6.41
N ALA A 3 -9.13 -5.50 7.09
CA ALA A 3 -8.31 -4.45 7.65
C ALA A 3 -7.73 -3.61 6.50
N SER A 4 -7.75 -2.29 6.65
CA SER A 4 -7.08 -1.41 5.69
C SER A 4 -5.57 -1.70 5.70
N PRO A 5 -4.88 -1.67 4.55
CA PRO A 5 -3.45 -1.89 4.49
C PRO A 5 -2.67 -0.93 5.39
N TRP A 6 -1.51 -1.35 5.89
CA TRP A 6 -0.69 -0.54 6.78
C TRP A 6 0.75 -0.46 6.30
N VAL A 7 1.51 0.44 6.92
CA VAL A 7 2.94 0.65 6.66
C VAL A 7 3.69 -0.69 6.64
N GLY A 8 4.43 -0.91 5.55
CA GLY A 8 5.20 -2.11 5.24
C GLY A 8 4.48 -3.12 4.33
N ASP A 9 3.16 -3.06 4.23
CA ASP A 9 2.38 -3.96 3.39
C ASP A 9 2.62 -3.70 1.90
N VAL A 10 2.67 -4.77 1.11
CA VAL A 10 2.63 -4.71 -0.35
C VAL A 10 1.19 -4.82 -0.78
N VAL A 11 0.75 -3.89 -1.60
CA VAL A 11 -0.62 -3.80 -2.09
C VAL A 11 -0.65 -3.66 -3.60
N ARG A 12 -1.72 -4.18 -4.21
CA ARG A 12 -2.12 -3.87 -5.57
C ARG A 12 -3.11 -2.72 -5.54
N ASP A 13 -2.75 -1.60 -6.16
CA ASP A 13 -3.64 -0.47 -6.43
C ASP A 13 -4.47 -0.83 -7.66
N GLU A 14 -5.70 -1.30 -7.43
CA GLU A 14 -6.60 -1.79 -8.48
C GLU A 14 -7.07 -0.66 -9.42
N ALA A 15 -7.03 0.60 -8.97
CA ALA A 15 -7.47 1.73 -9.79
C ALA A 15 -6.47 2.07 -10.91
N ASN A 16 -5.18 1.77 -10.69
CA ASN A 16 -4.10 2.12 -11.60
C ASN A 16 -3.27 0.91 -12.05
N ASP A 17 -3.73 -0.31 -11.72
CA ASP A 17 -3.09 -1.59 -12.03
C ASP A 17 -1.60 -1.67 -11.66
N ARG A 18 -1.22 -1.10 -10.50
CA ARG A 18 0.18 -1.01 -10.06
C ARG A 18 0.41 -1.64 -8.69
N LEU A 19 1.62 -2.13 -8.46
CA LEU A 19 2.03 -2.71 -7.19
C LEU A 19 2.87 -1.71 -6.40
N GLY A 20 2.60 -1.59 -5.10
CA GLY A 20 3.29 -0.65 -4.24
C GLY A 20 3.41 -1.11 -2.80
N VAL A 21 4.35 -0.49 -2.10
CA VAL A 21 4.56 -0.68 -0.66
C VAL A 21 3.98 0.53 0.06
N VAL A 22 3.14 0.31 1.07
CA VAL A 22 2.66 1.40 1.94
C VAL A 22 3.84 1.86 2.79
N THR A 23 4.22 3.12 2.66
CA THR A 23 5.31 3.72 3.44
C THR A 23 4.81 4.60 4.58
N ASP A 24 3.59 5.13 4.44
CA ASP A 24 2.97 5.95 5.48
C ASP A 24 1.43 5.94 5.35
N VAL A 25 0.74 6.27 6.45
CA VAL A 25 -0.71 6.49 6.50
C VAL A 25 -0.99 7.81 7.22
N LEU A 26 -1.19 8.87 6.44
CA LEU A 26 -1.38 10.23 6.97
C LEU A 26 -2.82 10.40 7.46
N ALA A 27 -2.96 10.83 8.71
CA ALA A 27 -4.24 11.07 9.39
C ALA A 27 -5.23 9.89 9.31
N GLY A 28 -4.74 8.66 9.09
CA GLY A 28 -5.58 7.47 8.93
C GLY A 28 -6.42 7.41 7.63
N VAL A 29 -6.24 8.35 6.70
CA VAL A 29 -7.12 8.50 5.51
C VAL A 29 -6.37 8.67 4.19
N ILE A 30 -5.06 8.88 4.22
CA ILE A 30 -4.22 8.98 3.00
C ILE A 30 -3.10 7.95 3.10
N TRP A 31 -3.06 7.01 2.17
CA TRP A 31 -2.00 6.04 2.03
C TRP A 31 -0.93 6.62 1.12
N VAL A 32 0.31 6.63 1.61
CA VAL A 32 1.48 7.00 0.83
C VAL A 32 2.18 5.73 0.41
N LEU A 33 2.43 5.60 -0.89
CA LEU A 33 2.99 4.40 -1.49
C LEU A 33 4.21 4.73 -2.34
N ARG A 34 5.13 3.77 -2.41
CA ARG A 34 6.18 3.74 -3.42
C ARG A 34 6.04 2.49 -4.28
N PRO A 35 6.57 2.48 -5.51
CA PRO A 35 6.68 1.25 -6.29
C PRO A 35 7.45 0.19 -5.50
N GLU A 36 7.08 -1.08 -5.69
CA GLU A 36 7.89 -2.17 -5.17
C GLU A 36 9.33 -2.10 -5.73
N CYS A 37 9.43 -1.84 -7.03
CA CYS A 37 10.68 -1.68 -7.77
C CYS A 37 10.72 -0.34 -8.52
N GLY A 38 11.87 0.35 -8.44
CA GLY A 38 12.11 1.61 -9.15
C GLY A 38 11.71 2.86 -8.36
N PRO A 39 11.95 4.05 -8.94
CA PRO A 39 11.70 5.32 -8.28
C PRO A 39 10.23 5.75 -8.37
N GLY A 40 9.82 6.62 -7.45
CA GLY A 40 8.52 7.28 -7.48
C GLY A 40 7.75 7.13 -6.19
N GLN A 41 6.66 7.89 -6.09
CA GLN A 41 5.77 7.88 -4.94
C GLN A 41 4.39 8.36 -5.40
N TRP A 42 3.34 7.81 -4.80
CA TRP A 42 1.98 8.30 -5.01
C TRP A 42 1.16 8.20 -3.73
N THR A 43 0.01 8.87 -3.74
CA THR A 43 -0.95 8.81 -2.63
C THR A 43 -2.27 8.21 -3.09
N SER A 44 -2.93 7.45 -2.22
CA SER A 44 -4.31 7.00 -2.41
C SER A 44 -5.18 7.44 -1.24
N ARG A 45 -6.43 7.81 -1.54
CA ARG A 45 -7.50 8.08 -0.56
C ARG A 45 -8.58 6.99 -0.57
N GLN A 46 -8.32 5.89 -1.29
CA GLN A 46 -9.26 4.81 -1.55
C GLN A 46 -8.67 3.49 -1.03
N PRO A 47 -8.60 3.30 0.31
CA PRO A 47 -8.01 2.09 0.90
C PRO A 47 -8.72 0.80 0.47
N GLU A 48 -10.00 0.87 0.15
CA GLU A 48 -10.80 -0.24 -0.36
C GLU A 48 -10.33 -0.75 -1.73
N ARG A 49 -9.56 0.05 -2.48
CA ARG A 49 -8.96 -0.31 -3.77
C ARG A 49 -7.48 -0.73 -3.65
N LEU A 50 -6.94 -0.71 -2.43
CA LEU A 50 -5.59 -1.20 -2.13
C LEU A 50 -5.71 -2.63 -1.62
N ARG A 51 -5.53 -3.60 -2.51
CA ARG A 51 -5.63 -5.01 -2.16
C ARG A 51 -4.32 -5.51 -1.59
N LEU A 52 -4.31 -5.99 -0.35
CA LEU A 52 -3.14 -6.62 0.27
C LEU A 52 -2.65 -7.80 -0.58
N VAL A 53 -1.36 -7.79 -0.91
CA VAL A 53 -0.65 -8.85 -1.63
C VAL A 53 0.30 -9.58 -0.71
N THR A 54 1.14 -8.83 0.02
CA THR A 54 2.09 -9.40 0.98
C THR A 54 2.05 -8.59 2.29
N PRO A 55 1.75 -9.23 3.43
CA PRO A 55 1.82 -8.59 4.74
C PRO A 55 3.24 -8.12 5.08
N ARG A 56 3.35 -7.02 5.81
CA ARG A 56 4.64 -6.51 6.30
C ARG A 56 5.48 -7.54 7.05
N VAL A 57 4.84 -8.46 7.79
CA VAL A 57 5.51 -9.46 8.64
C VAL A 57 6.26 -10.52 7.84
N GLU A 58 5.79 -10.83 6.63
CA GLU A 58 6.42 -11.81 5.74
C GLU A 58 7.64 -11.22 5.02
N ARG A 59 7.77 -9.90 4.96
CA ARG A 59 8.91 -9.21 4.34
C ARG A 59 10.14 -9.09 5.24
N GLN A 60 9.99 -9.36 6.53
CA GLN A 60 11.06 -9.24 7.52
C GLN A 60 11.64 -10.62 7.92
N ALA A 61 11.11 -11.70 7.34
CA ALA A 61 11.54 -13.08 7.57
C ALA A 61 12.73 -13.47 6.67
#